data_AF-A0A2U2SPY1-F1
#
_entry.id   AF-A0A2U2SPY1-F1
#
_cell.length_a   1.000
_cell.length_b   1.000
_cell.length_c   1.000
_cell.angle_alpha   90.00
_cell.angle_beta   90.00
_cell.angle_gamma   90.00
#
_symmetry.space_group_name_H-M   'P 1'
#
loop_
_entity.id
_entity.type
_entity.pdbx_description
1 polymer ?
#
loop_
_entity_poly.entity_id
_entity_poly.type
_entity_poly.pdbx_seq_one_letter_code
_entity_poly.pdbx_strand_id
1 'polypeptide(L)'
;MLVAKQVADFITFARLGIGIFLVYLGILQGQAGLPIVIWLMLADWFGDFLDGKLARRSRRQYHTWIGDHDLQVDMSVATGLLLYFIAAHILPAWWGWFYLILWGVLFLWLGIPASLGMLYQAPIYGYLLWLALTQVPPLGWWMVAYLAAIILITWPKFPKQVVPGFLYGFREVRLQKNKHSDRDRLS
;
A
#
# COMPACT_ATOMS: atom_id res chain seq x y z
N MET A 1 15.08 18.06 -15.92
CA MET A 1 15.16 16.89 -15.02
C MET A 1 14.83 17.21 -13.56
N LEU A 2 15.02 18.45 -13.09
CA LEU A 2 14.60 18.90 -11.75
C LEU A 2 13.08 18.78 -11.51
N VAL A 3 12.25 19.11 -12.51
CA VAL A 3 10.77 19.14 -12.36
C VAL A 3 10.17 17.76 -12.05
N ALA A 4 10.61 16.70 -12.71
CA ALA A 4 10.07 15.35 -12.48
C ALA A 4 10.42 14.81 -11.09
N LYS A 5 11.63 15.12 -10.60
CA LYS A 5 12.07 14.76 -9.25
C LYS A 5 11.31 15.55 -8.17
N GLN A 6 11.09 16.83 -8.39
CA GLN A 6 10.32 17.66 -7.45
C GLN A 6 8.86 17.21 -7.32
N VAL A 7 8.22 16.85 -8.43
CA VAL A 7 6.85 16.30 -8.42
C VAL A 7 6.80 14.99 -7.63
N ALA A 8 7.78 14.13 -7.84
CA ALA A 8 7.90 12.85 -7.14
C ALA A 8 8.15 12.95 -5.64
N ASP A 9 9.08 13.82 -5.24
CA ASP A 9 9.37 14.08 -3.83
C ASP A 9 8.13 14.70 -3.15
N PHE A 10 7.38 15.54 -3.86
CA PHE A 10 6.13 16.10 -3.38
C PHE A 10 5.05 15.04 -3.16
N ILE A 11 4.83 14.12 -4.12
CA ILE A 11 3.87 13.01 -3.97
C ILE A 11 4.25 12.11 -2.80
N THR A 12 5.53 11.76 -2.69
CA THR A 12 6.07 10.95 -1.59
C THR A 12 5.82 11.63 -0.24
N PHE A 13 6.12 12.93 -0.14
CA PHE A 13 5.92 13.70 1.07
C PHE A 13 4.44 13.86 1.41
N ALA A 14 3.58 14.09 0.41
CA ALA A 14 2.14 14.17 0.58
C ALA A 14 1.59 12.86 1.16
N ARG A 15 2.04 11.70 0.67
CA ARG A 15 1.64 10.38 1.16
C ARG A 15 2.08 10.10 2.59
N LEU A 16 3.32 10.42 2.92
CA LEU A 16 3.79 10.36 4.30
C LEU A 16 2.94 11.27 5.20
N GLY A 17 2.60 12.46 4.70
CA GLY A 17 1.66 13.38 5.34
C GLY A 17 0.28 12.77 5.57
N ILE A 18 -0.28 12.07 4.58
CA ILE A 18 -1.55 11.32 4.71
C ILE A 18 -1.43 10.29 5.82
N GLY A 19 -0.38 9.47 5.83
CA GLY A 19 -0.15 8.46 6.87
C GLY A 19 -0.17 9.06 8.29
N ILE A 20 0.53 10.17 8.50
CA ILE A 20 0.54 10.89 9.79
C ILE A 20 -0.83 11.47 10.11
N PHE A 21 -1.49 12.07 9.13
CA PHE A 21 -2.80 12.71 9.31
C PHE A 21 -3.89 11.71 9.65
N LEU A 22 -3.83 10.48 9.12
CA LEU A 22 -4.72 9.39 9.51
C LEU A 22 -4.63 9.09 11.02
N VAL A 23 -3.42 8.97 11.56
CA VAL A 23 -3.21 8.74 13.00
C VAL A 23 -3.78 9.91 13.82
N TYR A 24 -3.52 11.13 13.38
CA TYR A 24 -4.04 12.35 14.01
C TYR A 24 -5.59 12.36 14.05
N LEU A 25 -6.25 11.98 12.95
CA LEU A 25 -7.72 11.84 12.91
C LEU A 25 -8.21 10.78 13.88
N GLY A 26 -7.48 9.67 14.02
CA GLY A 26 -7.83 8.59 14.95
C GLY A 26 -7.80 9.05 16.40
N ILE A 27 -6.81 9.87 16.76
CA ILE A 27 -6.66 10.43 18.11
C ILE A 27 -7.73 11.48 18.40
N LEU A 28 -8.02 12.40 17.47
CA LEU A 28 -8.92 13.53 17.75
C LEU A 28 -10.39 13.25 17.48
N GLN A 29 -10.70 12.51 16.41
CA GLN A 29 -12.08 12.29 15.97
C GLN A 29 -12.55 10.85 16.19
N GLY A 30 -11.62 9.93 16.48
CA GLY A 30 -11.93 8.51 16.63
C GLY A 30 -12.70 7.97 15.42
N GLN A 31 -13.77 7.22 15.70
CA GLN A 31 -14.61 6.61 14.65
C GLN A 31 -15.36 7.65 13.80
N ALA A 32 -15.65 8.84 14.33
CA ALA A 32 -16.33 9.90 13.59
C ALA A 32 -15.49 10.44 12.43
N GLY A 33 -14.17 10.24 12.46
CA GLY A 33 -13.26 10.62 11.38
C GLY A 33 -13.32 9.69 10.15
N LEU A 34 -14.02 8.55 10.21
CA LEU A 34 -14.04 7.54 9.15
C LEU A 34 -14.42 8.10 7.76
N PRO A 35 -15.42 8.99 7.61
CA PRO A 35 -15.72 9.58 6.30
C PRO A 35 -14.54 10.36 5.70
N ILE A 36 -13.79 11.10 6.53
CA ILE A 36 -12.60 11.86 6.10
C ILE A 36 -11.51 10.89 5.69
N VAL A 37 -11.28 9.83 6.47
CA VAL A 37 -10.32 8.76 6.14
C VAL A 37 -10.64 8.13 4.79
N ILE A 38 -11.90 7.81 4.51
CA ILE A 38 -12.30 7.24 3.22
C ILE A 38 -12.00 8.20 2.07
N TRP A 39 -12.32 9.49 2.22
CA TRP A 39 -12.01 10.49 1.19
C TRP A 39 -10.51 10.66 0.96
N LEU A 40 -9.72 10.67 2.03
CA LEU A 40 -8.26 10.73 1.94
C LEU A 40 -7.71 9.52 1.19
N MET A 41 -8.21 8.32 1.48
CA MET A 41 -7.75 7.10 0.80
C MET A 41 -8.17 7.06 -0.68
N LEU A 42 -9.38 7.54 -1.00
CA LEU A 42 -9.80 7.72 -2.40
C LEU A 42 -8.90 8.71 -3.14
N ALA A 43 -8.53 9.82 -2.50
CA ALA A 43 -7.63 10.81 -3.08
C ALA A 43 -6.21 10.26 -3.27
N ASP A 44 -5.71 9.52 -2.27
CA ASP A 44 -4.40 8.85 -2.33
C ASP A 44 -4.33 7.86 -3.48
N TRP A 45 -5.30 6.95 -3.57
CA TRP A 45 -5.35 5.96 -4.64
C TRP A 45 -5.49 6.63 -6.01
N PHE A 46 -6.34 7.67 -6.11
CA PHE A 46 -6.51 8.42 -7.34
C PHE A 46 -5.21 9.09 -7.80
N GLY A 47 -4.43 9.65 -6.86
CA GLY A 47 -3.09 10.19 -7.11
C GLY A 47 -2.17 9.13 -7.73
N ASP A 48 -2.09 7.96 -7.12
CA ASP A 48 -1.29 6.82 -7.61
C ASP A 48 -1.58 6.45 -9.05
N PHE A 49 -2.87 6.35 -9.36
CA PHE A 49 -3.32 5.95 -10.68
C PHE A 49 -2.94 6.99 -11.74
N LEU A 50 -3.02 8.28 -11.40
CA LEU A 50 -2.61 9.37 -12.28
C LEU A 50 -1.09 9.37 -12.47
N ASP A 51 -0.32 9.29 -11.39
CA ASP A 51 1.14 9.32 -11.43
C ASP A 51 1.71 8.15 -12.24
N GLY A 52 1.18 6.94 -12.03
CA GLY A 52 1.54 5.78 -12.82
C GLY A 52 1.26 5.97 -14.32
N LYS A 53 0.18 6.66 -14.70
CA LYS A 53 -0.12 6.96 -16.11
C LYS A 53 0.77 8.05 -16.69
N LEU A 54 1.04 9.12 -15.93
CA LEU A 54 1.91 10.23 -16.34
C LEU A 54 3.35 9.76 -16.54
N ALA A 55 3.89 8.97 -15.60
CA ALA A 55 5.23 8.41 -15.68
C ALA A 55 5.41 7.55 -16.95
N ARG A 56 4.43 6.68 -17.26
CA ARG A 56 4.46 5.79 -18.44
C ARG A 56 4.28 6.50 -19.78
N ARG A 57 3.69 7.70 -19.79
CA ARG A 57 3.53 8.51 -21.02
C ARG A 57 4.84 9.21 -21.42
N SER A 58 5.77 9.38 -20.48
CA SER A 58 7.12 9.83 -20.77
C SER A 58 7.94 8.66 -21.34
N ARG A 59 8.39 8.76 -22.60
CA ARG A 59 9.08 7.68 -23.35
C ARG A 59 10.46 7.26 -22.80
N ARG A 60 10.89 7.74 -21.64
CA ARG A 60 12.16 7.31 -21.04
C ARG A 60 11.84 6.35 -19.89
N GLN A 61 12.20 5.08 -20.06
CA GLN A 61 12.33 4.13 -18.97
C GLN A 61 13.41 4.63 -18.00
N TYR A 62 13.05 5.55 -17.13
CA TYR A 62 13.83 5.82 -15.95
C TYR A 62 13.47 4.74 -14.93
N HIS A 63 14.47 3.97 -14.50
CA HIS A 63 14.48 3.46 -13.13
C HIS A 63 14.55 4.71 -12.24
N THR A 64 13.41 5.32 -11.93
CA THR A 64 13.33 6.40 -10.96
C THR A 64 13.32 5.78 -9.58
N TRP A 65 14.07 6.37 -8.64
CA TRP A 65 14.07 6.08 -7.19
C TRP A 65 12.65 5.86 -6.61
N ILE A 66 11.66 6.52 -7.20
CA ILE A 66 10.22 6.41 -6.94
C ILE A 66 9.69 4.99 -7.10
N GLY A 67 10.01 4.28 -8.19
CA GLY A 67 9.51 2.92 -8.41
C GLY A 67 10.10 1.91 -7.42
N ASP A 68 11.30 2.20 -6.91
CA ASP A 68 11.98 1.37 -5.91
C ASP A 68 11.49 1.64 -4.48
N HIS A 69 10.92 2.82 -4.21
CA HIS A 69 10.41 3.23 -2.88
C HIS A 69 8.88 3.32 -2.80
N ASP A 70 8.15 3.20 -3.92
CA ASP A 70 6.68 3.28 -4.01
C ASP A 70 6.00 2.37 -3.00
N LEU A 71 6.44 1.11 -2.97
CA LEU A 71 5.95 0.11 -2.03
C LEU A 71 6.11 0.54 -0.56
N GLN A 72 7.24 1.16 -0.21
CA GLN A 72 7.53 1.55 1.16
C GLN A 72 6.67 2.75 1.58
N VAL A 73 6.45 3.68 0.65
CA VAL A 73 5.55 4.82 0.85
C VAL A 73 4.11 4.33 1.01
N ASP A 74 3.65 3.41 0.16
CA ASP A 74 2.31 2.83 0.29
C ASP A 74 2.17 2.04 1.60
N MET A 75 3.23 1.35 2.03
CA MET A 75 3.25 0.65 3.31
C MET A 75 3.17 1.63 4.47
N SER A 76 3.75 2.82 4.34
CA SER A 76 3.63 3.88 5.35
C SER A 76 2.19 4.39 5.48
N VAL A 77 1.48 4.57 4.35
CA VAL A 77 0.06 4.96 4.34
C VAL A 77 -0.78 3.86 4.97
N ALA A 78 -0.58 2.60 4.58
CA ALA A 78 -1.28 1.46 5.18
C ALA A 78 -0.99 1.34 6.69
N THR A 79 0.24 1.60 7.12
CA THR A 79 0.62 1.64 8.54
C THR A 79 -0.12 2.76 9.27
N GLY A 80 -0.16 3.97 8.70
CA GLY A 80 -0.92 5.09 9.24
C GLY A 80 -2.42 4.79 9.36
N LEU A 81 -2.98 4.08 8.39
CA LEU A 81 -4.38 3.62 8.42
C LEU A 81 -4.63 2.57 9.51
N LEU A 82 -3.70 1.62 9.70
CA LEU A 82 -3.79 0.65 10.79
C LEU A 82 -3.69 1.33 12.16
N LEU A 83 -2.78 2.29 12.30
CA LEU A 83 -2.64 3.10 13.51
C LEU A 83 -3.89 3.96 13.76
N TYR A 84 -4.54 4.48 12.70
CA TYR A 84 -5.86 5.10 12.81
C TYR A 84 -6.88 4.12 13.41
N PHE A 85 -6.98 2.88 12.92
CA PHE A 85 -7.92 1.91 13.48
C PHE A 85 -7.68 1.60 14.96
N ILE A 86 -6.42 1.56 15.38
CA ILE A 86 -6.03 1.39 16.79
C ILE A 86 -6.45 2.62 17.60
N ALA A 87 -6.06 3.82 17.15
CA ALA A 87 -6.31 5.08 17.85
C ALA A 87 -7.82 5.40 17.95
N ALA A 88 -8.59 5.07 16.91
CA ALA A 88 -10.02 5.24 16.86
C ALA A 88 -10.82 4.14 17.58
N HIS A 89 -10.14 3.16 18.22
CA HIS A 89 -10.76 2.01 18.86
C HIS A 89 -11.71 1.21 17.94
N ILE A 90 -11.42 1.19 16.63
CA ILE A 90 -12.17 0.41 15.64
C ILE A 90 -11.77 -1.07 15.73
N LEU A 91 -10.48 -1.33 15.99
CA LEU A 91 -9.96 -2.66 16.28
C LEU A 91 -9.32 -2.71 17.67
N PRO A 92 -9.34 -3.87 18.34
CA PRO A 92 -8.66 -4.01 19.63
C PRO A 92 -7.16 -3.75 19.47
N ALA A 93 -6.61 -2.82 20.25
CA ALA A 93 -5.23 -2.35 20.07
C ALA A 93 -4.18 -3.48 20.02
N TRP A 94 -4.38 -4.54 20.80
CA TRP A 94 -3.48 -5.69 20.83
C TRP A 94 -3.41 -6.43 19.48
N TRP A 95 -4.50 -6.52 18.72
CA TRP A 95 -4.49 -7.11 17.37
C TRP A 95 -3.63 -6.26 16.41
N GLY A 96 -3.81 -4.94 16.46
CA GLY A 96 -3.05 -4.01 15.62
C GLY A 96 -1.55 -4.02 15.93
N TRP A 97 -1.18 -3.98 17.22
CA TRP A 97 0.22 -4.07 17.63
C TRP A 97 0.83 -5.44 17.31
N PHE A 98 0.10 -6.54 17.53
CA PHE A 98 0.56 -7.87 17.15
C PHE A 98 0.84 -7.95 15.65
N TYR A 99 -0.06 -7.42 14.81
CA TYR A 99 0.11 -7.38 13.37
C TYR A 99 1.36 -6.57 12.97
N LEU A 100 1.56 -5.38 13.55
CA LEU A 100 2.74 -4.55 13.29
C LEU A 100 4.04 -5.22 13.72
N ILE A 101 4.07 -5.86 14.88
CA ILE A 101 5.26 -6.56 15.39
C ILE A 101 5.57 -7.77 14.52
N LEU A 102 4.56 -8.60 14.21
CA LEU A 102 4.73 -9.78 13.35
C LEU A 102 5.34 -9.40 12.01
N TRP A 103 4.75 -8.41 11.33
CA TRP A 103 5.26 -7.96 10.04
C TRP A 103 6.59 -7.23 10.15
N GLY A 104 6.80 -6.42 11.19
CA GLY A 104 8.08 -5.77 11.46
C GLY A 104 9.22 -6.79 11.60
N VAL A 105 9.02 -7.86 12.37
CA VAL A 105 10.00 -8.95 12.50
C VAL A 105 10.23 -9.66 11.17
N LEU A 106 9.16 -9.98 10.43
CA LEU A 106 9.28 -10.60 9.11
C LEU A 106 10.07 -9.75 8.12
N PHE A 107 9.84 -8.43 8.10
CA PHE A 107 10.56 -7.51 7.21
C PHE A 107 12.01 -7.30 7.64
N LEU A 108 12.32 -7.33 8.93
CA LEU A 108 13.70 -7.31 9.41
C LEU A 108 14.48 -8.56 9.00
N TRP A 109 13.82 -9.72 8.93
CA TRP A 109 14.44 -11.00 8.56
C TRP A 109 14.55 -11.21 7.04
N LEU A 110 13.51 -10.87 6.30
CA LEU A 110 13.38 -11.22 4.87
C LEU A 110 13.61 -10.01 3.94
N GLY A 111 13.80 -8.81 4.50
CA GLY A 111 13.68 -7.56 3.75
C GLY A 111 12.23 -7.27 3.37
N ILE A 112 12.02 -6.31 2.46
CA ILE A 112 10.69 -5.91 1.99
C ILE A 112 10.51 -6.32 0.53
N PRO A 113 10.29 -7.61 0.22
CA PRO A 113 9.95 -8.01 -1.14
C PRO A 113 8.53 -7.54 -1.48
N ALA A 114 8.32 -7.19 -2.76
CA ALA A 114 7.07 -6.61 -3.24
C ALA A 114 5.82 -7.42 -2.88
N SER A 115 5.89 -8.75 -2.95
CA SER A 115 4.78 -9.64 -2.61
C SER A 115 4.39 -9.58 -1.13
N LEU A 116 5.37 -9.46 -0.22
CA LEU A 116 5.12 -9.35 1.22
C LEU A 116 4.59 -7.96 1.58
N GLY A 117 5.10 -6.91 0.95
CA GLY A 117 4.55 -5.56 1.11
C GLY A 117 3.07 -5.48 0.70
N MET A 118 2.72 -6.05 -0.46
CA MET A 118 1.32 -6.13 -0.91
C MET A 118 0.46 -6.97 0.06
N LEU A 119 0.98 -8.09 0.56
CA LEU A 119 0.26 -8.94 1.52
C LEU A 119 0.07 -8.25 2.88
N TYR A 120 0.99 -7.39 3.31
CA TYR A 120 0.86 -6.57 4.50
C TYR A 120 -0.27 -5.54 4.37
N GLN A 121 -0.41 -4.93 3.19
CA GLN A 121 -1.37 -3.85 2.95
C GLN A 121 -2.78 -4.35 2.67
N ALA A 122 -2.91 -5.48 1.97
CA ALA A 122 -4.19 -5.99 1.49
C ALA A 122 -5.23 -6.20 2.62
N PRO A 123 -4.91 -6.79 3.78
CA PRO A 123 -5.86 -6.91 4.89
C PRO A 123 -6.29 -5.55 5.45
N ILE A 124 -5.38 -4.57 5.50
CA ILE A 124 -5.66 -3.23 6.04
C ILE A 124 -6.65 -2.50 5.12
N TYR A 125 -6.36 -2.46 3.81
CA TYR A 125 -7.25 -1.83 2.83
C TYR A 125 -8.57 -2.59 2.64
N GLY A 126 -8.53 -3.93 2.71
CA GLY A 126 -9.72 -4.76 2.71
C GLY A 126 -10.62 -4.47 3.91
N TYR A 127 -10.03 -4.28 5.10
CA TYR A 127 -10.77 -3.92 6.30
C TYR A 127 -11.37 -2.51 6.20
N LEU A 128 -10.64 -1.52 5.66
CA LEU A 128 -11.21 -0.21 5.37
C LEU A 128 -12.43 -0.30 4.45
N LEU A 129 -12.33 -1.05 3.36
CA LEU A 129 -13.43 -1.22 2.41
C LEU A 129 -14.65 -1.86 3.09
N TRP A 130 -14.43 -2.88 3.92
CA TRP A 130 -15.47 -3.50 4.72
C TRP A 130 -16.15 -2.48 5.66
N LEU A 131 -15.38 -1.67 6.38
CA LEU A 131 -15.90 -0.62 7.26
C LEU A 131 -16.67 0.45 6.47
N ALA A 132 -16.15 0.87 5.32
CA ALA A 132 -16.81 1.85 4.47
C ALA A 132 -18.16 1.35 3.97
N LEU A 133 -18.26 0.09 3.55
CA LEU A 133 -19.51 -0.51 3.08
C LEU A 133 -20.53 -0.75 4.19
N THR A 134 -20.08 -1.00 5.42
CA THR A 134 -20.97 -1.32 6.55
C THR A 134 -21.38 -0.10 7.37
N GLN A 135 -20.49 0.86 7.56
CA GLN A 135 -20.72 2.03 8.43
C GLN A 135 -21.05 3.31 7.65
N VAL A 136 -20.48 3.49 6.45
CA VAL A 136 -20.73 4.68 5.62
C VAL A 136 -21.02 4.28 4.16
N PRO A 137 -22.11 3.52 3.90
CA PRO A 137 -22.33 2.86 2.63
C PRO A 137 -22.22 3.76 1.39
N PRO A 138 -22.71 5.02 1.39
CA PRO A 138 -22.53 5.91 0.25
C PRO A 138 -21.06 6.08 -0.16
N LEU A 139 -20.15 6.22 0.79
CA LEU A 139 -18.71 6.34 0.52
C LEU A 139 -18.06 4.98 0.21
N GLY A 140 -18.54 3.90 0.83
CA GLY A 140 -18.11 2.54 0.49
C GLY A 140 -18.36 2.21 -0.98
N TRP A 141 -19.53 2.60 -1.52
CA TRP A 141 -19.84 2.41 -2.94
C TRP A 141 -18.94 3.24 -3.87
N TRP A 142 -18.50 4.43 -3.44
CA TRP A 142 -17.49 5.19 -4.19
C TRP A 142 -16.16 4.46 -4.27
N MET A 143 -15.71 3.81 -3.19
CA MET A 143 -14.51 2.96 -3.20
C MET A 143 -14.67 1.77 -4.15
N VAL A 144 -15.82 1.10 -4.13
CA VAL A 144 -16.10 -0.01 -5.06
C VAL A 144 -16.13 0.48 -6.51
N ALA A 145 -16.81 1.59 -6.80
CA ALA A 145 -16.87 2.18 -8.13
C ALA A 145 -15.48 2.56 -8.64
N TYR A 146 -14.65 3.12 -7.77
CA TYR A 146 -13.26 3.45 -8.09
C TYR A 146 -12.42 2.20 -8.42
N LEU A 147 -12.50 1.16 -7.59
CA LEU A 147 -11.80 -0.11 -7.85
C LEU A 147 -12.27 -0.76 -9.16
N ALA A 148 -13.59 -0.79 -9.40
CA ALA A 148 -14.15 -1.30 -10.64
C ALA A 148 -13.66 -0.48 -11.85
N ALA A 149 -13.61 0.85 -11.75
CA ALA A 149 -13.10 1.72 -12.79
C ALA A 149 -11.62 1.46 -13.09
N ILE A 150 -10.75 1.33 -12.07
CA ILE A 150 -9.34 0.97 -12.30
C ILE A 150 -9.24 -0.38 -12.99
N ILE A 151 -9.97 -1.40 -12.51
CA ILE A 151 -9.92 -2.74 -13.08
C ILE A 151 -10.33 -2.68 -14.55
N LEU A 152 -11.45 -2.02 -14.88
CA LEU A 152 -11.92 -1.87 -16.26
C LEU A 152 -10.91 -1.13 -17.15
N ILE A 153 -10.32 -0.03 -16.66
CA ILE A 153 -9.34 0.74 -17.42
C ILE A 153 -8.03 -0.03 -17.62
N THR A 154 -7.63 -0.84 -16.63
CA THR A 154 -6.38 -1.61 -16.63
C THR A 154 -6.56 -3.02 -17.23
N TRP A 155 -7.82 -3.45 -17.43
CA TRP A 155 -8.25 -4.74 -17.97
C TRP A 155 -7.49 -5.20 -19.22
N PRO A 156 -7.22 -4.36 -20.24
CA PRO A 156 -6.49 -4.84 -21.42
C PRO A 156 -5.03 -5.27 -21.15
N LYS A 157 -4.47 -4.97 -19.97
CA LYS A 157 -3.10 -5.33 -19.55
C LYS A 157 -3.03 -6.32 -18.39
N PHE A 158 -4.08 -6.40 -17.57
CA PHE A 158 -4.13 -7.18 -16.33
C PHE A 158 -3.79 -8.69 -16.49
N PRO A 159 -4.32 -9.41 -17.50
CA PRO A 159 -4.06 -10.85 -17.66
C PRO A 159 -2.61 -11.16 -18.07
N LYS A 160 -1.92 -10.20 -18.71
CA LYS A 160 -0.61 -10.43 -19.33
C LYS A 160 0.58 -10.09 -18.42
N GLN A 161 0.39 -9.30 -17.37
CA GLN A 161 1.51 -8.81 -16.52
C GLN A 161 1.36 -9.16 -15.04
N VAL A 162 0.14 -9.14 -14.48
CA VAL A 162 -0.07 -9.32 -13.03
C VAL A 162 -0.01 -10.79 -12.63
N VAL A 163 -0.62 -11.69 -13.41
CA VAL A 163 -0.61 -13.14 -13.14
C VAL A 163 0.81 -13.74 -13.23
N PRO A 164 1.63 -13.43 -14.26
CA PRO A 164 3.01 -13.92 -14.29
C PRO A 164 3.87 -13.29 -13.19
N GLY A 165 3.77 -11.98 -12.93
CA GLY A 165 4.58 -11.28 -11.94
C GLY A 165 4.39 -11.81 -10.52
N PHE A 166 3.15 -12.12 -10.14
CA PHE A 166 2.84 -12.75 -8.85
C PHE A 166 3.47 -14.15 -8.74
N LEU A 167 3.39 -14.97 -9.80
CA LEU A 167 4.00 -16.31 -9.84
C LEU A 167 5.54 -16.27 -9.83
N TYR A 168 6.16 -15.28 -10.48
CA TYR A 168 7.61 -15.09 -10.46
C TYR A 168 8.11 -14.65 -9.08
N GLY A 169 7.40 -13.75 -8.40
CA GLY A 169 7.76 -13.31 -7.04
C GLY A 169 7.80 -14.46 -6.03
N PHE A 170 6.87 -15.42 -6.11
CA PHE A 170 6.91 -16.65 -5.30
C PHE A 170 8.12 -17.53 -5.62
N ARG A 171 8.59 -17.52 -6.87
CA ARG A 171 9.73 -18.32 -7.32
C ARG A 171 11.06 -17.73 -6.81
N GLU A 172 11.18 -16.40 -6.73
CA GLU A 172 12.36 -15.74 -6.16
C GLU A 172 12.51 -15.97 -4.65
N VAL A 173 11.42 -15.91 -3.88
CA VAL A 173 11.44 -16.26 -2.45
C VAL A 173 11.90 -17.70 -2.24
N ARG A 174 11.51 -18.62 -3.13
CA ARG A 174 11.96 -20.03 -3.10
C ARG A 174 13.44 -20.19 -3.44
N LEU A 175 13.98 -19.38 -4.36
CA LEU A 175 15.37 -19.44 -4.81
C LEU A 175 16.34 -18.78 -3.82
N GLN A 176 15.96 -17.67 -3.17
CA GLN A 176 16.77 -17.08 -2.10
C GLN A 176 16.93 -18.04 -0.91
N LYS A 177 15.89 -18.80 -0.56
CA LYS A 177 15.96 -19.83 0.49
C LYS A 177 16.97 -20.94 0.16
N ASN A 178 17.07 -21.35 -1.10
CA ASN A 178 18.08 -22.34 -1.52
C ASN A 178 19.51 -21.78 -1.50
N LYS A 179 19.68 -20.49 -1.83
CA LYS A 179 21.00 -19.85 -1.85
C LYS A 179 21.59 -19.63 -0.44
N HIS A 180 20.74 -19.46 0.58
CA HIS A 180 21.17 -19.49 1.99
C HIS A 180 21.45 -20.91 2.47
N SER A 181 20.60 -21.89 2.12
CA SER A 181 20.81 -23.29 2.49
C SER A 181 22.10 -23.91 1.92
N ASP A 182 22.58 -23.46 0.76
CA ASP A 182 23.85 -23.96 0.19
C ASP A 182 25.08 -23.29 0.81
N ARG A 183 24.96 -22.07 1.35
CA ARG A 183 26.05 -21.41 2.08
C ARG A 183 26.28 -22.05 3.45
N ASP A 184 25.22 -22.43 4.15
CA ASP A 184 25.30 -23.07 5.47
C ASP A 184 25.77 -24.54 5.42
N ARG A 185 25.81 -25.16 4.22
CA ARG A 185 26.34 -26.52 4.00
C ARG A 185 27.82 -26.54 3.59
N LEU A 186 28.42 -25.38 3.35
CA LEU A 186 29.82 -25.22 2.92
C LEU A 186 30.71 -24.55 3.97
N SER A 187 30.17 -24.31 5.17
CA SER A 187 30.90 -23.88 6.38
C SER A 187 30.92 -24.99 7.42
#